data_AF-G2G1J0-F1
#
_entry.id   AF-G2G1J0-F1
#
_cell.length_a   1.000
_cell.length_b   1.000
_cell.length_c   1.000
_cell.angle_alpha   90.00
_cell.angle_beta   90.00
_cell.angle_gamma   90.00
#
_symmetry.space_group_name_H-M   'P 1'
#
loop_
_entity.id
_entity.type
_entity.pdbx_description
1 polymer ?
#
loop_
_entity_poly.entity_id
_entity_poly.type
_entity_poly.pdbx_seq_one_letter_code
_entity_poly.pdbx_strand_id
1 'polypeptide(L)'
;MNSAFWRYFLILSLLFIFWGEFFVSDGLLSQLTFNFAVFYPLGFLVGYRSRPENLRSAYLAAIIFNTLTYLVAVISGIPIEGWTLVVLDFISLFIFLKIGMIMGHRAQAKE
;
A
#
# COMPACT_ATOMS: atom_id res chain seq x y z
N MET A 1 -1.39 11.72 15.88
CA MET A 1 -1.60 11.16 14.52
C MET A 1 -3.01 11.54 14.06
N ASN A 2 -3.20 12.03 12.82
CA ASN A 2 -4.51 12.57 12.38
C ASN A 2 -5.50 11.46 11.97
N SER A 3 -6.81 11.73 11.99
CA SER A 3 -7.89 10.82 11.55
C SER A 3 -7.65 10.24 10.15
N ALA A 4 -7.11 11.05 9.22
CA ALA A 4 -6.73 10.60 7.88
C ALA A 4 -5.77 9.40 7.89
N PHE A 5 -4.76 9.43 8.77
CA PHE A 5 -3.79 8.33 8.90
C PHE A 5 -4.50 7.02 9.27
N TRP A 6 -5.34 7.04 10.31
CA TRP A 6 -6.03 5.84 10.79
C TRP A 6 -6.98 5.28 9.76
N ARG A 7 -7.65 6.14 8.98
CA ARG A 7 -8.48 5.71 7.88
C ARG A 7 -7.66 5.02 6.79
N TYR A 8 -6.52 5.59 6.41
CA TYR A 8 -5.63 4.96 5.42
C TYR A 8 -5.06 3.64 5.91
N PHE A 9 -4.68 3.57 7.18
CA PHE A 9 -4.21 2.35 7.81
C PHE A 9 -5.30 1.27 7.79
N LEU A 10 -6.54 1.61 8.14
CA LEU A 10 -7.68 0.70 8.08
C LEU A 10 -7.92 0.19 6.65
N ILE A 11 -7.89 1.07 5.65
CA ILE A 11 -8.03 0.69 4.24
C ILE A 11 -6.93 -0.30 3.83
N LEU A 12 -5.67 -0.04 4.19
CA LEU A 12 -4.56 -0.94 3.90
C LEU A 12 -4.75 -2.30 4.57
N SER A 13 -5.15 -2.33 5.84
CA SER A 13 -5.42 -3.59 6.55
C SER A 13 -6.52 -4.40 5.88
N LEU A 14 -7.61 -3.74 5.46
CA LEU A 14 -8.71 -4.40 4.75
C LEU A 14 -8.28 -4.95 3.39
N LEU A 15 -7.53 -4.15 2.62
CA LEU A 15 -7.00 -4.59 1.32
C LEU A 15 -6.02 -5.74 1.48
N PHE A 16 -5.16 -5.71 2.48
CA PHE A 16 -4.21 -6.77 2.76
C PHE A 16 -4.91 -8.08 3.12
N ILE A 17 -5.91 -8.04 4.00
CA ILE A 17 -6.69 -9.24 4.36
C ILE A 17 -7.43 -9.77 3.13
N PHE A 18 -8.07 -8.88 2.37
CA PHE A 18 -8.83 -9.26 1.19
C PHE A 18 -7.94 -9.91 0.11
N TRP A 19 -6.78 -9.31 -0.19
CA TRP A 19 -5.89 -9.79 -1.24
C TRP A 19 -4.92 -10.88 -0.77
N GLY A 20 -4.65 -11.00 0.53
CA GLY A 20 -3.62 -11.88 1.09
C GLY A 20 -3.82 -13.36 0.74
N GLU A 21 -5.07 -13.80 0.58
CA GLU A 21 -5.39 -15.17 0.18
C GLU A 21 -5.23 -15.43 -1.32
N PHE A 22 -5.16 -14.39 -2.15
CA PHE A 22 -5.07 -14.51 -3.61
C PHE A 22 -3.62 -14.57 -4.13
N PHE A 23 -2.65 -14.06 -3.35
CA PHE A 23 -1.26 -13.89 -3.78
C PHE A 23 -0.29 -14.76 -2.96
N VAL A 24 -0.54 -16.07 -2.93
CA VAL A 24 0.20 -17.06 -2.11
C VAL A 24 1.49 -17.56 -2.78
N SER A 25 1.81 -17.12 -4.01
CA SER A 25 2.99 -17.62 -4.73
C SER A 25 4.25 -16.81 -4.43
N ASP A 26 5.34 -17.54 -4.17
CA ASP A 26 6.71 -17.09 -3.87
C ASP A 26 7.44 -16.53 -5.11
N GLY A 27 6.90 -15.44 -5.68
CA GLY A 27 7.43 -14.87 -6.92
C GLY A 27 7.38 -13.35 -6.97
N LEU A 28 8.40 -12.76 -7.62
CA LEU A 28 8.52 -11.31 -7.80
C LEU A 28 7.26 -10.69 -8.45
N LEU A 29 6.67 -11.37 -9.43
CA LEU A 29 5.44 -10.90 -10.07
C LEU A 29 4.24 -10.93 -9.11
N SER A 30 4.14 -11.95 -8.25
CA SER A 30 3.10 -12.07 -7.23
C SER A 30 3.20 -10.91 -6.24
N GLN A 31 4.41 -10.64 -5.75
CA GLN A 31 4.67 -9.53 -4.83
C GLN A 31 4.34 -8.17 -5.46
N LEU A 32 4.79 -7.91 -6.70
CA LEU A 32 4.45 -6.67 -7.40
C LEU A 32 2.94 -6.52 -7.60
N THR A 33 2.24 -7.60 -7.94
CA THR A 33 0.79 -7.57 -8.15
C THR A 33 0.05 -7.37 -6.83
N PHE A 34 0.52 -7.98 -5.73
CA PHE A 34 0.00 -7.76 -4.40
C PHE A 34 0.16 -6.30 -3.96
N ASN A 35 1.35 -5.73 -4.13
CA ASN A 35 1.59 -4.32 -3.82
C ASN A 35 0.76 -3.38 -4.67
N PHE A 36 0.55 -3.71 -5.94
CA PHE A 36 -0.40 -2.98 -6.76
C PHE A 36 -1.80 -3.06 -6.15
N ALA A 37 -2.30 -4.26 -5.85
CA ALA A 37 -3.64 -4.48 -5.31
C ALA A 37 -3.90 -3.79 -3.96
N VAL A 38 -2.85 -3.59 -3.14
CA VAL A 38 -2.95 -2.90 -1.84
C VAL A 38 -2.72 -1.40 -1.96
N PHE A 39 -1.62 -0.96 -2.57
CA PHE A 39 -1.22 0.45 -2.53
C PHE A 39 -1.86 1.31 -3.62
N TYR A 40 -2.16 0.75 -4.80
CA TYR A 40 -2.82 1.50 -5.86
C TYR A 40 -4.22 1.98 -5.45
N PRO A 41 -5.13 1.14 -4.90
CA PRO A 41 -6.46 1.61 -4.50
C PRO A 41 -6.41 2.66 -3.39
N LEU A 42 -5.51 2.50 -2.41
CA LEU A 42 -5.29 3.55 -1.41
C LEU A 42 -4.90 4.87 -2.08
N GLY A 43 -3.91 4.83 -2.98
CA GLY A 43 -3.45 6.00 -3.71
C GLY A 43 -4.58 6.65 -4.50
N PHE A 44 -5.37 5.83 -5.21
CA PHE A 44 -6.53 6.29 -5.97
C PHE A 44 -7.53 7.02 -5.07
N LEU A 45 -7.92 6.43 -3.94
CA LEU A 45 -8.86 7.03 -2.99
C LEU A 45 -8.34 8.34 -2.39
N VAL A 46 -7.03 8.43 -2.15
CA VAL A 46 -6.39 9.66 -1.67
C VAL A 46 -6.47 10.76 -2.74
N GLY A 47 -6.15 10.42 -4.00
CA GLY A 47 -6.16 11.37 -5.11
C GLY A 47 -7.56 11.81 -5.54
N TYR A 48 -8.55 10.92 -5.43
CA TYR A 48 -9.94 11.15 -5.86
C TYR A 48 -10.74 12.04 -4.88
N ARG A 49 -10.21 12.35 -3.69
CA ARG A 49 -10.91 13.21 -2.74
C ARG A 49 -10.97 14.66 -3.22
N SER A 50 -12.17 15.24 -3.16
CA SER A 50 -12.42 16.64 -3.54
C SER A 50 -11.74 17.66 -2.63
N ARG A 51 -11.48 17.31 -1.35
CA ARG A 51 -10.70 18.14 -0.44
C ARG A 51 -9.29 17.56 -0.34
N PRO A 52 -8.25 18.36 -0.59
CA PRO A 52 -6.87 17.89 -0.48
C PRO A 52 -6.60 17.47 0.96
N GLU A 53 -6.48 16.18 1.18
CA GLU A 53 -5.99 15.65 2.43
C GLU A 53 -4.48 15.62 2.46
N ASN A 54 -3.93 15.51 3.68
CA ASN A 54 -2.50 15.47 3.86
C ASN A 54 -1.91 14.20 3.24
N LEU A 55 -1.34 14.35 2.03
CA LEU A 55 -0.66 13.28 1.29
C LEU A 55 0.42 12.60 2.14
N ARG A 56 1.07 13.34 3.04
CA ARG A 56 2.07 12.79 3.96
C ARG A 56 1.48 11.71 4.86
N SER A 57 0.22 11.84 5.27
CA SER A 57 -0.45 10.83 6.09
C SER A 57 -0.68 9.52 5.33
N ALA A 58 -0.94 9.57 4.02
CA ALA A 58 -1.09 8.37 3.19
C ALA A 58 0.25 7.62 3.05
N TYR A 59 1.34 8.35 2.75
CA TYR A 59 2.68 7.76 2.69
C TYR A 59 3.11 7.21 4.05
N LEU A 60 2.88 7.95 5.14
CA LEU A 60 3.24 7.49 6.48
C LEU A 60 2.45 6.22 6.87
N ALA A 61 1.16 6.17 6.54
CA ALA A 61 0.33 4.98 6.77
C ALA A 61 0.84 3.78 5.96
N ALA A 62 1.13 3.98 4.66
CA ALA A 62 1.65 2.92 3.80
C ALA A 62 3.01 2.40 4.30
N ILE A 63 3.96 3.29 4.62
CA ILE A 63 5.29 2.90 5.11
C ILE A 63 5.17 2.13 6.43
N ILE A 64 4.42 2.66 7.40
CA ILE A 64 4.26 2.00 8.70
C ILE A 64 3.57 0.65 8.53
N PHE A 65 2.51 0.59 7.73
CA PHE A 65 1.81 -0.64 7.41
C PHE A 65 2.76 -1.69 6.82
N ASN A 66 3.55 -1.31 5.82
CA ASN A 66 4.48 -2.22 5.16
C ASN A 66 5.63 -2.66 6.07
N THR A 67 6.14 -1.77 6.92
CA THR A 67 7.15 -2.17 7.93
C THR A 67 6.56 -3.15 8.94
N LEU A 68 5.29 -2.96 9.35
CA LEU A 68 4.62 -3.85 10.29
C LEU A 68 4.38 -5.24 9.69
N THR A 69 4.10 -5.38 8.39
CA THR A 69 3.96 -6.70 7.75
C THR A 69 5.27 -7.50 7.82
N TYR A 70 6.41 -6.87 7.57
CA TYR A 70 7.72 -7.52 7.77
C TYR A 70 8.02 -7.82 9.23
N LEU A 71 7.68 -6.91 10.15
CA LEU A 71 7.87 -7.16 11.57
C LEU A 71 7.07 -8.39 12.04
N VAL A 72 5.82 -8.50 11.58
CA VAL A 72 4.96 -9.67 11.86
C VAL A 72 5.56 -10.93 11.23
N ALA A 73 6.06 -10.87 10.00
CA ALA A 73 6.72 -12.00 9.36
C ALA A 73 7.93 -12.50 10.17
N VAL A 74 8.80 -11.60 10.62
CA VAL A 74 9.96 -11.92 11.46
C VAL A 74 9.52 -12.56 12.78
N ILE A 75 8.57 -11.96 13.50
CA ILE A 75 8.09 -12.47 14.79
C ILE A 75 7.40 -13.83 14.64
N SER A 76 6.72 -14.05 13.51
CA SER A 76 6.01 -15.29 13.21
C SER A 76 6.91 -16.39 12.63
N GLY A 77 8.20 -16.12 12.43
CA GLY A 77 9.14 -17.07 11.84
C GLY A 77 8.89 -17.36 10.35
N ILE A 78 8.17 -16.48 9.65
CA ILE A 78 7.94 -16.61 8.21
C ILE A 78 9.25 -16.24 7.48
N PRO A 79 9.78 -17.12 6.62
CA PRO A 79 11.04 -16.86 5.94
C PRO A 79 10.91 -15.67 4.99
N ILE A 80 11.83 -14.71 5.09
CA ILE A 80 11.95 -13.61 4.13
C ILE A 80 12.94 -14.06 3.06
N GLU A 81 12.45 -14.31 1.85
CA GLU A 81 13.22 -14.85 0.73
C GLU A 81 14.50 -14.05 0.41
N GLY A 82 14.49 -12.73 0.57
CA GLY A 82 15.69 -11.92 0.44
C GLY A 82 15.47 -10.42 0.63
N TRP A 83 16.51 -9.72 1.09
CA TRP A 83 16.48 -8.26 1.30
C TRP A 83 16.24 -7.47 0.02
N THR A 84 16.60 -8.01 -1.16
CA THR A 84 16.29 -7.38 -2.44
C THR A 84 14.78 -7.29 -2.69
N LEU A 85 14.02 -8.34 -2.32
CA LEU A 85 12.56 -8.34 -2.46
C LEU A 85 11.93 -7.33 -1.49
N VAL A 86 12.46 -7.20 -0.27
CA VAL A 86 12.04 -6.16 0.68
C VAL A 86 12.26 -4.76 0.09
N VAL A 87 13.43 -4.49 -0.49
CA VAL A 87 13.72 -3.19 -1.11
C VAL A 87 12.77 -2.91 -2.29
N LEU A 88 12.53 -3.90 -3.15
CA LEU A 88 11.58 -3.79 -4.26
C LEU A 88 10.14 -3.55 -3.76
N ASP A 89 9.80 -4.12 -2.62
CA ASP A 89 8.51 -3.91 -1.95
C ASP A 89 8.29 -2.44 -1.60
N PHE A 90 9.25 -1.84 -0.90
CA PHE A 90 9.18 -0.43 -0.52
C PHE A 90 9.20 0.48 -1.75
N ILE A 91 10.02 0.17 -2.76
CA ILE A 91 10.03 0.94 -4.01
C ILE A 91 8.66 0.88 -4.70
N SER A 92 8.11 -0.32 -4.85
CA SER A 92 6.82 -0.51 -5.51
C SER A 92 5.65 0.12 -4.73
N LEU A 93 5.70 0.15 -3.40
CA LEU A 93 4.79 0.94 -2.57
C LEU A 93 4.77 2.42 -3.00
N PHE A 94 5.93 3.07 -3.09
CA PHE A 94 5.97 4.48 -3.48
C PHE A 94 5.42 4.70 -4.90
N ILE A 95 5.77 3.80 -5.83
CA ILE A 95 5.34 3.85 -7.21
C ILE A 95 3.82 3.69 -7.32
N PHE A 96 3.26 2.61 -6.80
CA PHE A 96 1.83 2.31 -6.93
C PHE A 96 0.95 3.30 -6.18
N LEU A 97 1.36 3.72 -4.99
CA LEU A 97 0.65 4.75 -4.25
C LEU A 97 0.62 6.08 -5.03
N LYS A 98 1.75 6.49 -5.62
CA LYS A 98 1.84 7.72 -6.41
C LYS A 98 1.00 7.64 -7.69
N ILE A 99 1.08 6.52 -8.42
CA ILE A 99 0.30 6.29 -9.64
C ILE A 99 -1.20 6.35 -9.31
N GLY A 100 -1.63 5.66 -8.24
CA GLY A 100 -3.00 5.72 -7.76
C GLY A 100 -3.45 7.15 -7.53
N MET A 101 -2.67 7.94 -6.78
CA MET A 101 -3.00 9.36 -6.50
C MET A 101 -3.17 10.18 -7.78
N ILE A 102 -2.28 10.02 -8.75
CA ILE A 102 -2.36 10.74 -10.03
C ILE A 102 -3.65 10.37 -10.76
N MET A 103 -3.98 9.08 -10.82
CA MET A 103 -5.18 8.60 -11.52
C MET A 103 -6.47 9.03 -10.79
N GLY A 104 -6.49 8.95 -9.47
CA GLY A 104 -7.61 9.43 -8.65
C GLY A 104 -7.86 10.93 -8.86
N HIS A 105 -6.80 11.74 -8.84
CA HIS A 105 -6.93 13.18 -9.08
C HIS A 105 -7.43 13.50 -10.50
N ARG A 106 -6.93 12.77 -11.51
CA ARG A 106 -7.42 12.89 -12.90
C ARG A 106 -8.88 12.50 -13.05
N ALA A 107 -9.34 11.48 -12.31
CA ALA A 107 -10.74 11.07 -12.32
C ALA A 107 -11.63 12.15 -11.67
N GLN A 108 -11.20 12.68 -10.51
CA GLN A 108 -11.91 13.74 -9.81
C GLN A 108 -11.96 15.07 -10.59
N ALA A 109 -10.94 15.38 -11.38
CA ALA A 109 -10.93 16.60 -12.22
C ALA A 109 -11.84 16.53 -13.45
N LYS A 110 -12.37 15.34 -13.79
CA LYS A 110 -13.29 15.13 -14.92
C LYS A 110 -14.76 15.13 -14.53
N GLU A 111 -15.04 15.11 -13.22
CA GLU A 111 -16.38 15.28 -12.63
C GLU A 111 -16.63 16.76 -12.32
#